data_AF-A0A2X1QL57-F1
#
_entry.id   AF-A0A2X1QL57-F1
#
_cell.length_a   1.000
_cell.length_b   1.000
_cell.length_c   1.000
_cell.angle_alpha   90.00
_cell.angle_beta   90.00
_cell.angle_gamma   90.00
#
_symmetry.space_group_name_H-M   'P 1'
#
loop_
_entity.id
_entity.type
_entity.pdbx_description
1 polymer ?
#
loop_
_entity_poly.entity_id
_entity_poly.type
_entity_poly.pdbx_seq_one_letter_code
_entity_poly.pdbx_strand_id
1 'polypeptide(L)'
;MFLVGVGGVGGELIEQVKRQKEYLAKKNVEIRVCAIANSNRMLLDENGLNLEDWKNDLENATQPSDFDVLLSFIKLHHVVNPVFVDCTSAESVAGLYARALKEGFHVVTPNKKSEYTRISLLQ
;
A
#
# COMPACT_ATOMS: atom_id res chain seq x y z
N MET A 1 -2.80 2.94 -4.41
CA MET A 1 -2.22 2.74 -3.06
C MET A 1 -1.98 1.26 -2.86
N PHE A 2 -0.81 0.89 -2.36
CA PHE A 2 -0.37 -0.48 -2.12
C PHE A 2 0.00 -0.59 -0.65
N LEU A 3 -0.76 -1.35 0.13
CA LEU A 3 -0.63 -1.39 1.59
C LEU A 3 -0.07 -2.73 2.03
N VAL A 4 1.07 -2.71 2.72
CA VAL A 4 1.70 -3.89 3.32
C VAL A 4 1.65 -3.74 4.84
N GLY A 5 1.24 -4.80 5.53
CA GLY A 5 1.11 -4.80 6.99
C GLY A 5 -0.25 -4.31 7.48
N VAL A 6 -1.30 -5.08 7.20
CA VAL A 6 -2.68 -4.76 7.59
C VAL A 6 -3.11 -5.34 8.94
N GLY A 7 -2.23 -5.23 9.93
CA GLY A 7 -2.57 -5.46 11.34
C GLY A 7 -3.36 -4.28 11.93
N GLY A 8 -3.14 -3.94 13.20
CA GLY A 8 -3.87 -2.85 13.86
C GLY A 8 -3.78 -1.50 13.13
N VAL A 9 -2.57 -1.05 12.79
CA VAL A 9 -2.38 0.27 12.13
C VAL A 9 -2.83 0.27 10.67
N GLY A 10 -2.40 -0.71 9.87
CA GLY A 10 -2.80 -0.78 8.46
C GLY A 10 -4.30 -1.02 8.28
N GLY A 11 -4.92 -1.81 9.16
CA GLY A 11 -6.37 -1.98 9.17
C GLY A 11 -7.11 -0.69 9.49
N GLU A 12 -6.68 0.07 10.51
CA GLU A 12 -7.29 1.37 10.82
C GLU A 12 -7.11 2.38 9.68
N LEU A 13 -5.97 2.35 8.98
CA LEU A 13 -5.76 3.20 7.80
C LEU A 13 -6.77 2.89 6.68
N ILE A 14 -7.08 1.61 6.43
CA ILE A 14 -8.13 1.24 5.47
C ILE A 14 -9.48 1.83 5.90
N GLU A 15 -9.84 1.72 7.18
CA GLU A 15 -11.09 2.30 7.69
C GLU A 15 -11.13 3.83 7.55
N GLN A 16 -9.99 4.51 7.74
CA GLN A 16 -9.88 5.94 7.48
C GLN A 16 -10.06 6.28 6.00
N VAL A 17 -9.46 5.50 5.08
CA VAL A 17 -9.66 5.67 3.63
C VAL A 17 -11.14 5.52 3.26
N LYS A 18 -11.82 4.49 3.81
CA LYS A 18 -13.27 4.30 3.60
C LYS A 18 -14.06 5.52 4.05
N ARG A 19 -13.84 5.99 5.28
CA ARG A 19 -14.55 7.15 5.86
C ARG A 19 -14.27 8.46 5.11
N GLN A 20 -13.06 8.62 4.57
CA GLN A 20 -12.65 9.84 3.86
C GLN A 20 -13.02 9.84 2.38
N LYS A 21 -13.48 8.72 1.82
CA LYS A 21 -13.78 8.56 0.38
C LYS A 21 -14.68 9.68 -0.15
N GLU A 22 -15.80 9.96 0.51
CA GLU A 22 -16.72 11.02 0.09
C GLU A 22 -16.12 12.43 0.19
N TYR A 23 -15.35 12.69 1.25
CA TYR A 23 -14.69 13.98 1.47
C TYR A 23 -13.64 14.26 0.39
N LEU A 24 -12.84 13.25 0.04
CA LEU A 24 -11.81 13.35 -0.98
C LEU A 24 -12.43 13.50 -2.38
N ALA A 25 -13.52 12.78 -2.65
CA ALA A 25 -14.25 12.92 -3.91
C ALA A 25 -14.72 14.36 -4.15
N LYS A 26 -15.20 15.06 -3.10
CA LYS A 26 -15.57 16.50 -3.19
C LYS A 26 -14.38 17.41 -3.55
N LYS A 27 -13.15 16.95 -3.36
CA LYS A 27 -11.92 17.66 -3.71
C LYS A 27 -11.31 17.19 -5.03
N ASN A 28 -12.03 16.39 -5.81
CA ASN A 28 -11.52 15.72 -7.01
C ASN A 28 -10.27 14.85 -6.73
N VAL A 29 -10.21 14.26 -5.53
CA VAL A 29 -9.16 13.33 -5.13
C VAL A 29 -9.78 11.96 -4.95
N GLU A 30 -9.21 10.96 -5.60
CA GLU A 30 -9.60 9.56 -5.45
C GLU A 30 -8.42 8.75 -4.91
N ILE A 31 -8.65 8.02 -3.82
CA ILE A 31 -7.70 7.02 -3.31
C ILE A 31 -8.22 5.65 -3.68
N ARG A 32 -7.46 4.94 -4.52
CA ARG A 32 -7.70 3.55 -4.88
C ARG A 32 -6.71 2.65 -4.16
N VAL A 33 -7.20 1.69 -3.39
CA VAL A 33 -6.38 0.67 -2.75
C VAL A 33 -6.28 -0.51 -3.70
N CYS A 34 -5.15 -0.65 -4.37
CA CYS A 34 -4.93 -1.63 -5.44
C CYS A 34 -4.25 -2.91 -4.91
N ALA A 35 -3.65 -2.84 -3.71
CA ALA A 35 -3.12 -4.02 -3.05
C ALA A 35 -3.24 -3.92 -1.54
N ILE A 36 -3.49 -5.07 -0.92
CA ILE A 36 -3.43 -5.29 0.52
C ILE A 36 -2.62 -6.55 0.76
N ALA A 37 -1.58 -6.48 1.59
CA ALA A 37 -0.73 -7.61 1.91
C ALA A 37 -0.49 -7.74 3.41
N ASN A 38 -0.48 -8.98 3.91
CA ASN A 38 0.08 -9.34 5.21
C ASN A 38 1.37 -10.17 5.01
N SER A 39 1.87 -10.82 6.06
CA SER A 39 3.11 -11.60 5.98
C SER A 39 3.02 -12.83 5.07
N ASN A 40 1.80 -13.33 4.79
CA ASN A 40 1.60 -14.64 4.17
C ASN A 40 0.91 -14.55 2.81
N ARG A 41 -0.01 -13.59 2.63
CA ARG A 41 -0.86 -13.46 1.44
C ARG A 41 -1.16 -12.01 1.07
N MET A 42 -1.62 -11.82 -0.16
CA MET A 42 -2.00 -10.51 -0.67
C MET A 42 -3.20 -10.57 -1.61
N LEU A 43 -3.88 -9.43 -1.73
CA LEU A 43 -4.89 -9.13 -2.73
C LEU A 43 -4.32 -8.10 -3.71
N LEU A 44 -4.64 -8.24 -5.00
CA LEU A 44 -4.24 -7.32 -6.07
C LEU A 44 -5.45 -7.04 -6.97
N ASP A 45 -5.72 -5.78 -7.25
CA ASP A 45 -6.73 -5.33 -8.22
C ASP A 45 -6.37 -3.93 -8.75
N GLU A 46 -6.19 -3.79 -10.07
CA GLU A 46 -5.72 -2.57 -10.68
C GLU A 46 -6.79 -1.48 -10.70
N ASN A 47 -8.06 -1.90 -10.67
CA ASN A 47 -9.22 -1.03 -10.60
C ASN A 47 -9.54 -0.64 -9.15
N GLY A 48 -8.97 -1.37 -8.19
CA GLY A 48 -9.07 -1.12 -6.77
C GLY A 48 -9.93 -2.17 -6.06
N LEU A 49 -9.47 -2.58 -4.89
CA LEU A 49 -10.12 -3.59 -4.07
C LEU A 49 -11.42 -3.07 -3.48
N ASN A 50 -12.39 -3.98 -3.34
CA ASN A 50 -13.55 -3.74 -2.49
C ASN A 50 -13.11 -3.70 -1.02
N LEU A 51 -13.33 -2.57 -0.35
CA LEU A 51 -12.93 -2.38 1.04
C LEU A 51 -14.03 -2.73 2.04
N GLU A 52 -15.19 -3.23 1.61
CA GLU A 52 -16.24 -3.64 2.55
C GLU A 52 -15.92 -4.93 3.28
N ASP A 53 -15.35 -5.93 2.60
CA ASP A 53 -15.02 -7.23 3.20
C ASP A 53 -13.55 -7.66 2.99
N TRP A 54 -12.66 -6.67 2.87
CA TRP A 54 -11.25 -6.88 2.54
C TRP A 54 -10.52 -7.84 3.50
N LYS A 55 -10.97 -7.96 4.75
CA LYS A 55 -10.39 -8.88 5.73
C LYS A 55 -10.68 -10.34 5.37
N ASN A 56 -11.94 -10.66 5.09
CA ASN A 56 -12.32 -12.01 4.67
C ASN A 56 -11.72 -12.33 3.30
N ASP A 57 -11.72 -11.37 2.38
CA ASP A 57 -11.08 -11.52 1.06
C ASP A 57 -9.60 -11.85 1.23
N LEU A 58 -8.89 -11.12 2.11
CA LEU A 58 -7.47 -11.35 2.37
C LEU A 58 -7.25 -12.69 3.09
N GLU A 59 -8.14 -13.10 3.99
CA GLU A 59 -8.02 -14.39 4.68
C GLU A 59 -8.16 -15.58 3.73
N ASN A 60 -9.02 -15.44 2.72
CA ASN A 60 -9.26 -16.47 1.70
C ASN A 60 -8.36 -16.33 0.47
N ALA A 61 -7.53 -15.29 0.40
CA ALA A 61 -6.61 -15.07 -0.70
C ALA A 61 -5.61 -16.24 -0.83
N THR A 62 -5.47 -16.73 -2.06
CA THR A 62 -4.54 -17.81 -2.41
C THR A 62 -3.19 -17.28 -2.89
N GLN A 63 -3.12 -16.01 -3.28
CA GLN A 63 -1.91 -15.35 -3.75
C GLN A 63 -0.93 -15.14 -2.58
N PRO A 64 0.26 -15.76 -2.60
CA PRO A 64 1.28 -15.52 -1.57
C PRO A 64 1.71 -14.05 -1.55
N SER A 65 2.07 -13.57 -0.37
CA SER A 65 2.64 -12.23 -0.20
C SER A 65 4.05 -12.23 -0.79
N ASP A 66 4.20 -11.59 -1.94
CA ASP A 66 5.44 -11.53 -2.69
C ASP A 66 5.63 -10.11 -3.24
N PHE A 67 6.72 -9.47 -2.84
CA PHE A 67 7.00 -8.09 -3.23
C PHE A 67 7.40 -7.95 -4.69
N ASP A 68 8.05 -8.93 -5.29
CA ASP A 68 8.43 -8.89 -6.71
C ASP A 68 7.19 -9.02 -7.59
N VAL A 69 6.21 -9.84 -7.17
CA VAL A 69 4.89 -9.91 -7.83
C VAL A 69 4.16 -8.58 -7.69
N LEU A 70 4.14 -7.98 -6.49
CA LEU A 70 3.54 -6.66 -6.25
C LEU A 70 4.16 -5.58 -7.15
N LEU A 71 5.49 -5.49 -7.21
CA LEU A 71 6.19 -4.54 -8.09
C LEU A 71 5.86 -4.77 -9.56
N SER A 72 5.84 -6.03 -10.00
CA SER A 72 5.52 -6.39 -11.38
C SER A 72 4.10 -5.99 -11.74
N PHE A 73 3.15 -6.20 -10.84
CA PHE A 73 1.77 -5.78 -10.98
C PHE A 73 1.65 -4.26 -11.16
N ILE A 74 2.32 -3.46 -10.32
CA ILE A 74 2.26 -2.00 -10.43
C ILE A 74 2.80 -1.52 -11.79
N LYS A 75 3.91 -2.10 -12.25
CA LYS A 75 4.52 -1.77 -13.54
C LYS A 75 3.60 -2.13 -14.70
N LEU A 76 3.02 -3.33 -14.68
CA LEU A 76 2.16 -3.82 -15.75
C LEU A 76 0.93 -2.92 -15.96
N HIS A 77 0.35 -2.45 -14.86
CA HIS A 77 -0.90 -1.69 -14.88
C HIS A 77 -0.71 -0.16 -14.95
N HIS A 78 0.53 0.33 -15.13
CA HIS A 78 0.83 1.77 -15.32
C HIS A 78 0.14 2.68 -14.29
N VAL A 79 0.12 2.25 -13.02
CA VAL A 79 -0.63 2.95 -11.98
C VAL A 79 -0.03 4.34 -11.76
N VAL A 80 -0.83 5.38 -12.00
CA VAL A 80 -0.42 6.78 -11.83
C VAL A 80 -0.25 7.10 -10.34
N ASN A 81 0.89 7.69 -9.98
CA ASN A 81 1.27 8.07 -8.61
C ASN A 81 1.15 6.92 -7.60
N PRO A 82 1.92 5.83 -7.78
CA PRO A 82 1.81 4.68 -6.90
C PRO A 82 2.37 5.02 -5.51
N VAL A 83 1.49 5.00 -4.52
CA VAL A 83 1.87 5.18 -3.11
C VAL A 83 1.98 3.80 -2.45
N PHE A 84 3.19 3.47 -2.01
CA PHE A 84 3.49 2.31 -1.19
C PHE A 84 3.39 2.69 0.29
N VAL A 85 2.56 1.98 1.04
CA VAL A 85 2.35 2.23 2.46
C VAL A 85 2.78 1.00 3.24
N ASP A 86 3.76 1.17 4.11
CA ASP A 86 4.26 0.09 4.95
C ASP A 86 3.87 0.33 6.41
N CYS A 87 2.95 -0.51 6.88
CA CYS A 87 2.47 -0.56 8.24
C CYS A 87 2.96 -1.83 8.98
N THR A 88 4.00 -2.50 8.46
CA THR A 88 4.61 -3.67 9.12
C THR A 88 5.52 -3.26 10.28
N SER A 89 5.71 -4.19 11.22
CA SER A 89 6.70 -4.09 12.28
C SER A 89 8.03 -4.77 11.93
N ALA A 90 8.17 -5.28 10.71
CA ALA A 90 9.33 -6.08 10.30
C ALA A 90 10.43 -5.18 9.73
N GLU A 91 11.68 -5.34 10.21
CA GLU A 91 12.84 -4.61 9.69
C GLU A 91 13.23 -5.04 8.26
N SER A 92 12.77 -6.21 7.82
CA SER A 92 13.05 -6.78 6.49
C SER A 92 12.45 -5.99 5.32
N VAL A 93 11.60 -4.99 5.56
CA VAL A 93 10.97 -4.17 4.52
C VAL A 93 11.84 -2.98 4.09
N ALA A 94 12.93 -2.67 4.82
CA ALA A 94 13.82 -1.57 4.49
C ALA A 94 14.45 -1.68 3.08
N GLY A 95 14.84 -2.89 2.67
CA GLY A 95 15.34 -3.16 1.31
C GLY A 95 14.28 -2.96 0.23
N LEU A 96 13.00 -3.07 0.58
CA LEU A 96 11.87 -2.88 -0.31
C LEU A 96 11.61 -1.39 -0.58
N TYR A 97 11.89 -0.50 0.38
CA TYR A 97 11.75 0.96 0.17
C TYR A 97 12.72 1.49 -0.88
N ALA A 98 13.99 1.10 -0.84
CA ALA A 98 14.98 1.55 -1.81
C ALA A 98 14.60 1.13 -3.24
N ARG A 99 14.04 -0.08 -3.39
CA ARG A 99 13.53 -0.58 -4.66
C ARG A 99 12.27 0.17 -5.09
N ALA A 100 11.30 0.39 -4.20
CA ALA A 100 10.11 1.17 -4.49
C ALA A 100 10.47 2.61 -4.91
N LEU A 101 11.32 3.31 -4.15
CA LEU A 101 11.75 4.67 -4.48
C LEU A 101 12.43 4.74 -5.85
N LYS A 102 13.32 3.79 -6.16
CA LYS A 102 14.00 3.71 -7.47
C LYS A 102 13.02 3.56 -8.64
N GLU A 103 11.88 2.93 -8.39
CA GLU A 103 10.83 2.70 -9.39
C GLU A 103 9.78 3.81 -9.41
N GLY A 104 10.02 4.95 -8.73
CA GLY A 104 9.17 6.14 -8.75
C GLY A 104 8.01 6.13 -7.75
N PHE A 105 8.05 5.27 -6.74
CA PHE A 105 6.99 5.17 -5.74
C PHE A 105 7.13 6.21 -4.64
N HIS A 106 5.99 6.71 -4.15
CA HIS A 106 5.96 7.42 -2.87
C HIS A 106 5.84 6.41 -1.73
N VAL A 107 6.76 6.44 -0.77
CA VAL A 107 6.74 5.55 0.40
C VAL A 107 6.21 6.30 1.62
N VAL A 108 5.22 5.73 2.30
CA VAL A 108 4.66 6.25 3.57
C VAL A 108 4.75 5.16 4.64
N THR A 109 5.35 5.45 5.80
CA THR A 109 5.42 4.50 6.92
C THR A 109 5.10 5.20 8.25
N PRO A 110 4.24 4.62 9.11
CA PRO A 110 4.01 5.12 10.46
C PRO A 110 5.04 4.61 11.48
N ASN A 111 6.09 3.89 11.06
CA ASN A 111 7.03 3.26 11.97
C ASN A 111 8.04 4.29 12.55
N LYS A 112 8.10 4.36 13.89
CA LYS A 112 8.87 5.34 14.68
C LYS A 112 10.40 5.16 14.59
N LYS A 113 10.88 4.16 13.85
CA LYS A 113 12.31 3.89 13.58
C LYS A 113 12.67 3.98 12.10
N SER A 114 11.92 4.75 11.31
CA SER A 114 12.35 5.17 9.98
C SER A 114 13.15 6.48 10.08
N GLU A 115 14.40 6.38 10.52
CA GLU A 115 15.38 7.48 10.37
C GLU A 115 15.89 7.56 8.91
N TYR A 116 15.04 7.20 7.94
CA TYR A 116 15.34 7.31 6.52
C TYR A 116 14.45 8.37 5.90
N THR A 117 14.93 9.57 6.17
CA THR A 117 15.02 10.66 5.21
C THR A 117 13.71 11.25 4.73
N ARG A 118 13.40 12.38 5.35
CA ARG A 118 12.77 13.54 4.74
C ARG A 118 13.52 13.92 3.45
N ILE A 119 13.27 13.22 2.33
CA ILE A 119 13.73 13.65 1.00
C ILE A 119 12.56 14.38 0.34
N SER A 120 12.49 15.67 0.63
CA SER A 120 12.22 16.66 -0.41
C SER A 120 13.26 16.46 -1.51
N LEU A 121 12.85 16.15 -2.74
CA LEU A 121 13.55 16.56 -3.96
C LEU A 121 12.55 16.56 -5.13
N LEU A 122 11.72 17.60 -5.17
CA LEU A 122 11.52 18.35 -6.41
C LEU A 122 12.80 19.16 -6.63
N GLN A 123 13.63 18.73 -7.57
CA GLN A 123 14.45 19.60 -8.42
C GLN A 123 14.47 18.99 -9.81
#